data_AF-A0A956J3Y4-F1
#
_entry.id   AF-A0A956J3Y4-F1
#
_cell.length_a   1.000
_cell.length_b   1.000
_cell.length_c   1.000
_cell.angle_alpha   90.00
_cell.angle_beta   90.00
_cell.angle_gamma   90.00
#
_symmetry.space_group_name_H-M   'P 1'
#
loop_
_entity.id
_entity.type
_entity.pdbx_description
1 polymer ?
#
loop_
_entity_poly.entity_id
_entity_poly.type
_entity_poly.pdbx_seq_one_letter_code
_entity_poly.pdbx_strand_id
1 'polypeptide(L)'
;APFYFDGNYPGGGARFYVDALPFEQLLLAAGIASWRLRGWVPSAALLGFALHTAYDHRALMLREGGRPMFPAESELAERLQAAPLADSQRARVFFVDTDHGFNLGLDPSALAAWRAGAKDARFVARRTYDSREPLLLKSLDAQAWFYDFNPHGNIPATWSAWSPPPQTREFQAGHVRLETEFDWPPREVLGGWVHPEWPPGDCVSLRQGLRFRAASSPAPVTLQGQDATRAALELVAGAPGAYRLVTHWARMQGSLPGHVRLRVADSEVTAPLAFSAGQCGNVVLPKLELPAASSPGALPRSALQVTVTQADFVLDWVELEAL
;
A
#
# COMPACT_ATOMS: atom_id res chain seq x y z
N ALA A 1 0.16 14.62 10.35
CA ALA A 1 1.13 13.54 10.60
C ALA A 1 2.52 14.09 10.28
N PRO A 2 3.53 13.93 11.14
CA PRO A 2 4.85 14.48 10.85
C PRO A 2 5.40 13.81 9.59
N PHE A 3 6.08 14.62 8.78
CA PHE A 3 6.43 14.40 7.38
C PHE A 3 7.16 13.07 7.10
N TYR A 4 6.74 12.40 6.02
CA TYR A 4 7.45 11.26 5.44
C TYR A 4 8.51 11.79 4.48
N PHE A 5 9.79 11.68 4.83
CA PHE A 5 10.86 11.79 3.85
C PHE A 5 11.17 10.39 3.34
N ASP A 6 10.99 10.21 2.03
CA ASP A 6 11.53 9.07 1.32
C ASP A 6 12.99 9.38 1.01
N GLY A 7 13.84 9.08 1.98
CA GLY A 7 15.28 9.35 1.95
C GLY A 7 16.14 8.20 2.45
N ASN A 8 15.55 7.02 2.73
CA ASN A 8 16.29 5.79 3.02
C ASN A 8 15.42 4.57 2.69
N TYR A 9 15.67 3.97 1.52
CA TYR A 9 15.57 2.54 1.09
C TYR A 9 14.47 1.61 1.70
N PRO A 10 13.92 0.66 0.92
CA PRO A 10 12.57 0.12 1.09
C PRO A 10 12.39 -0.64 2.41
N GLY A 11 11.32 -0.35 3.16
CA GLY A 11 10.99 -1.11 4.37
C GLY A 11 10.40 -0.33 5.56
N GLY A 12 9.86 0.87 5.38
CA GLY A 12 9.11 1.54 6.46
C GLY A 12 9.94 2.05 7.65
N GLY A 13 11.27 2.12 7.52
CA GLY A 13 12.19 2.57 8.57
C GLY A 13 12.04 4.05 8.99
N ALA A 14 11.39 4.88 8.17
CA ALA A 14 11.22 6.32 8.46
C ALA A 14 10.39 6.59 9.74
N ARG A 15 9.47 5.69 10.12
CA ARG A 15 8.73 5.85 11.40
C ARG A 15 9.62 5.66 12.62
N PHE A 16 10.55 4.69 12.58
CA PHE A 16 11.51 4.51 13.68
C PHE A 16 12.39 5.74 13.85
N TYR A 17 12.81 6.37 12.75
CA TYR A 17 13.55 7.63 12.83
C TYR A 17 12.71 8.78 13.38
N VAL A 18 11.43 8.92 13.03
CA VAL A 18 10.60 10.01 13.60
C VAL A 18 10.46 9.91 15.13
N ASP A 19 10.45 8.69 15.68
CA ASP A 19 10.34 8.49 17.13
C ASP A 19 11.72 8.46 17.84
N ALA A 20 12.77 7.95 17.18
CA ALA A 20 14.13 7.87 17.72
C ALA A 20 14.90 9.19 17.58
N LEU A 21 14.71 9.95 16.49
CA LEU A 21 15.43 11.20 16.23
C LEU A 21 15.26 12.23 17.36
N PRO A 22 14.05 12.48 17.91
CA PRO A 22 13.92 13.40 19.04
C PRO A 22 14.71 12.93 20.27
N PHE A 23 14.74 11.62 20.53
CA PHE A 23 15.50 11.05 21.65
C PHE A 23 17.01 11.17 21.42
N GLU A 24 17.50 10.86 20.22
CA GLU A 24 18.89 11.04 19.83
C GLU A 24 19.31 12.51 19.90
N GLN A 25 18.46 13.44 19.44
CA GLN A 25 18.69 14.88 19.53
C GLN A 25 18.79 15.35 20.99
N LEU A 26 17.96 14.81 21.89
CA LEU A 26 18.04 15.11 23.32
C LEU A 26 19.35 14.60 23.94
N LEU A 27 19.78 13.38 23.62
CA LEU A 27 21.05 12.84 24.09
C LEU A 27 22.25 13.63 23.57
N LEU A 28 22.22 14.00 22.29
CA LEU A 28 23.23 14.87 21.68
C LEU A 28 23.26 16.23 22.38
N ALA A 29 22.11 16.87 22.58
CA ALA A 29 22.02 18.15 23.28
C ALA A 29 22.59 18.06 24.72
N ALA A 30 22.28 16.98 25.45
CA ALA A 30 22.81 16.74 26.78
C ALA A 30 24.34 16.55 26.78
N GLY A 31 24.89 15.80 25.81
CA GLY A 31 26.33 15.62 25.64
C GLY A 31 27.06 16.92 25.27
N ILE A 32 26.51 17.70 24.34
CA ILE A 32 27.06 19.01 23.94
C ILE A 32 27.10 19.96 25.15
N ALA A 33 26.07 19.93 25.98
CA ALA A 33 25.99 20.74 27.20
C ALA A 33 27.00 20.30 28.27
N SER A 34 27.14 19.00 28.54
CA SER A 34 28.02 18.47 29.59
C SER A 34 29.51 18.64 29.24
N TRP A 35 29.87 18.50 27.97
CA TRP A 35 31.25 18.67 27.48
C TRP A 35 31.61 20.09 27.07
N ARG A 36 30.70 21.05 27.26
CA ARG A 36 30.89 22.48 26.92
C ARG A 36 31.25 22.72 25.44
N LEU A 37 30.75 21.88 24.53
CA LEU A 37 31.03 21.94 23.08
C LEU A 37 30.13 22.92 22.31
N ARG A 38 29.32 23.71 23.04
CA ARG A 38 28.28 24.59 22.48
C ARG A 38 28.78 25.57 21.41
N GLY A 39 30.05 26.00 21.50
CA GLY A 39 30.63 26.94 20.54
C GLY A 39 31.06 26.31 19.21
N TRP A 40 31.34 25.00 19.18
CA TRP A 40 31.89 24.33 18.00
C TRP A 40 30.87 23.46 17.27
N VAL A 41 29.95 22.85 18.02
CA VAL A 41 29.03 21.85 17.46
C VAL A 41 28.10 22.41 16.41
N PRO A 42 27.48 23.60 16.56
CA PRO A 42 26.65 24.16 15.49
C PRO A 42 27.44 24.35 14.18
N SER A 43 28.66 24.88 14.26
CA SER A 43 29.52 25.08 13.09
C SER A 43 29.96 23.76 12.45
N ALA A 44 30.34 22.77 13.27
CA ALA A 44 30.70 21.45 12.78
C ALA A 44 29.51 20.72 12.15
N ALA A 45 28.31 20.85 12.73
CA ALA A 45 27.08 20.28 12.19
C ALA A 45 26.70 20.94 10.85
N LEU A 46 26.78 22.27 10.75
CA LEU A 46 26.52 23.00 9.50
C LEU A 46 27.55 22.64 8.42
N LEU A 47 28.83 22.49 8.78
CA LEU A 47 29.87 22.05 7.84
C LEU A 47 29.63 20.62 7.38
N GLY A 48 29.33 19.70 8.30
CA GLY A 48 29.01 18.31 8.00
C GLY A 48 27.78 18.21 7.10
N PHE A 49 26.72 18.97 7.42
CA PHE A 49 25.52 19.09 6.59
C PHE A 49 25.86 19.61 5.19
N ALA A 50 26.59 20.73 5.07
CA ALA A 50 26.96 21.32 3.79
C ALA A 50 27.77 20.35 2.91
N LEU A 51 28.74 19.63 3.50
CA LEU A 51 29.52 18.63 2.78
C LEU A 51 28.64 17.47 2.32
N HIS A 52 27.85 16.87 3.22
CA HIS A 52 27.01 15.71 2.89
C HIS A 52 25.96 16.05 1.84
N THR A 53 25.20 17.11 2.08
CA THR A 53 24.15 17.57 1.16
C THR A 53 24.69 17.99 -0.19
N ALA A 54 25.89 18.59 -0.28
CA ALA A 54 26.49 18.91 -1.57
C ALA A 54 26.75 17.65 -2.42
N TYR A 55 27.21 16.55 -1.81
CA TYR A 55 27.38 15.27 -2.52
C TYR A 55 26.04 14.65 -2.88
N ASP A 56 25.05 14.68 -1.99
CA ASP A 56 23.72 14.13 -2.26
C ASP A 56 23.01 14.90 -3.38
N HIS A 57 23.04 16.24 -3.34
CA HIS A 57 22.51 17.08 -4.41
C HIS A 57 23.24 16.85 -5.74
N ARG A 58 24.57 16.66 -5.71
CA ARG A 58 25.33 16.31 -6.91
C ARG A 58 24.96 14.92 -7.42
N ALA A 59 24.76 13.95 -6.54
CA ALA A 59 24.32 12.61 -6.92
C ALA A 59 22.93 12.64 -7.56
N LEU A 60 21.98 13.38 -6.98
CA LEU A 60 20.64 13.61 -7.56
C LEU A 60 20.73 14.32 -8.91
N MET A 61 21.54 15.39 -9.01
CA MET A 61 21.77 16.11 -10.26
C MET A 61 22.37 15.21 -11.34
N LEU A 62 23.35 14.36 -11.01
CA LEU A 62 23.99 13.46 -11.97
C LEU A 62 23.09 12.31 -12.41
N ARG A 63 22.22 11.82 -11.51
CA ARG A 63 21.29 10.71 -11.75
C ARG A 63 20.16 11.10 -12.71
N GLU A 64 19.57 12.27 -12.49
CA GLU A 64 18.36 12.71 -13.21
C GLU A 64 18.61 13.92 -14.12
N GLY A 65 19.87 14.35 -14.26
CA GLY A 65 20.19 15.63 -14.88
C GLY A 65 19.59 16.83 -14.13
N GLY A 66 19.16 16.64 -12.87
CA GLY A 66 18.41 17.62 -12.08
C GLY A 66 16.98 17.88 -12.56
N ARG A 67 16.39 16.98 -13.36
CA ARG A 67 15.02 17.14 -13.86
C ARG A 67 13.99 16.90 -12.75
N PRO A 68 12.86 17.62 -12.73
CA PRO A 68 11.77 17.31 -11.82
C PRO A 68 11.21 15.91 -12.11
N MET A 69 10.71 15.24 -11.08
CA MET A 69 10.11 13.91 -11.24
C MET A 69 8.93 13.92 -12.21
N PHE A 70 8.12 14.98 -12.26
CA PHE A 70 7.08 15.12 -13.29
C PHE A 70 7.50 16.16 -14.33
N PRO A 71 7.10 15.98 -15.61
CA PRO A 71 7.36 16.98 -16.64
C PRO A 71 6.66 18.29 -16.31
N ALA A 72 7.13 19.38 -16.92
CA ALA A 72 6.46 20.67 -16.79
C ALA A 72 5.01 20.58 -17.31
N GLU A 73 4.11 21.38 -16.74
CA GLU A 73 2.68 21.38 -17.10
C GLU A 73 2.44 21.58 -18.60
N SER A 74 3.30 22.35 -19.28
CA SER A 74 3.23 22.54 -20.73
C SER A 74 3.51 21.26 -21.52
N GLU A 75 4.50 20.47 -21.10
CA GLU A 75 4.81 19.19 -21.74
C GLU A 75 3.71 18.16 -21.43
N LEU A 76 3.21 18.14 -20.20
CA LEU A 76 2.06 17.31 -19.84
C LEU A 76 0.85 17.68 -20.72
N ALA A 77 0.52 18.97 -20.85
CA ALA A 77 -0.59 19.44 -21.67
C ALA A 77 -0.45 19.02 -23.14
N GLU A 78 0.73 19.13 -23.74
CA GLU A 78 1.01 18.68 -25.10
C GLU A 78 0.74 17.17 -25.27
N ARG A 79 1.23 16.35 -24.32
CA ARG A 79 0.99 14.90 -24.33
C ARG A 79 -0.48 14.55 -24.18
N LEU A 80 -1.21 15.26 -23.33
CA LEU A 80 -2.64 15.03 -23.11
C LEU A 80 -3.51 15.46 -24.30
N GLN A 81 -3.06 16.45 -25.08
CA GLN A 81 -3.69 16.83 -26.35
C GLN A 81 -3.48 15.76 -27.43
N ALA A 82 -2.29 15.14 -27.47
CA ALA A 82 -1.99 14.05 -28.42
C ALA A 82 -2.76 12.75 -28.12
N ALA A 83 -3.26 12.58 -26.89
CA ALA A 83 -4.07 11.46 -26.46
C ALA A 83 -5.38 11.97 -25.83
N PRO A 84 -6.35 12.47 -26.62
CA PRO A 84 -7.61 12.98 -26.08
C PRO A 84 -8.40 11.86 -25.38
N LEU A 85 -9.14 12.23 -24.34
CA LEU A 85 -10.12 11.34 -23.70
C LEU A 85 -11.19 10.93 -24.71
N ALA A 86 -11.66 9.68 -24.62
CA ALA A 86 -12.88 9.29 -25.31
C ALA A 86 -14.08 10.08 -24.77
N ASP A 87 -15.12 10.30 -25.58
CA ASP A 87 -16.30 11.09 -25.20
C ASP A 87 -17.01 10.58 -23.92
N SER A 88 -16.91 9.28 -23.64
CA SER A 88 -17.45 8.69 -22.42
C SER A 88 -16.60 9.01 -21.19
N GLN A 89 -15.29 9.15 -21.33
CA GLN A 89 -14.37 9.24 -20.20
C GLN A 89 -14.35 10.65 -19.61
N ARG A 90 -14.28 10.71 -18.28
CA ARG A 90 -14.33 11.96 -17.50
C ARG A 90 -13.03 12.29 -16.80
N ALA A 91 -12.12 11.33 -16.69
CA ALA A 91 -10.91 11.45 -15.89
C ALA A 91 -9.71 10.75 -16.53
N ARG A 92 -8.53 11.13 -16.04
CA ARG A 92 -7.23 10.54 -16.36
C ARG A 92 -6.58 10.03 -15.08
N VAL A 93 -6.10 8.81 -15.11
CA VAL A 93 -5.34 8.21 -14.01
C VAL A 93 -3.91 7.96 -14.47
N PHE A 94 -2.96 8.45 -13.70
CA PHE A 94 -1.53 8.22 -13.90
C PHE A 94 -1.04 7.29 -12.80
N PHE A 95 -0.75 6.06 -13.17
CA PHE A 95 -0.20 5.06 -12.29
C PHE A 95 1.30 5.25 -12.11
N VAL A 96 1.75 5.30 -10.85
CA VAL A 96 3.16 5.44 -10.46
C VAL A 96 3.57 4.28 -9.57
N ASP A 97 4.83 3.83 -9.67
CA ASP A 97 5.36 2.72 -8.86
C ASP A 97 6.08 3.16 -7.58
N THR A 98 6.21 4.46 -7.36
CA THR A 98 6.95 5.00 -6.20
C THR A 98 6.03 5.80 -5.28
N ASP A 99 6.26 5.66 -3.97
CA ASP A 99 5.58 6.47 -2.97
C ASP A 99 5.93 7.96 -3.15
N HIS A 100 7.18 8.26 -3.52
CA HIS A 100 7.60 9.63 -3.85
C HIS A 100 6.77 10.23 -4.99
N GLY A 101 6.57 9.50 -6.09
CA GLY A 101 5.74 9.94 -7.22
C GLY A 101 4.30 10.16 -6.84
N PHE A 102 3.74 9.25 -6.04
CA PHE A 102 2.38 9.40 -5.54
C PHE A 102 2.24 10.66 -4.69
N ASN A 103 3.16 10.88 -3.74
CA ASN A 103 3.11 12.05 -2.86
C ASN A 103 3.28 13.37 -3.60
N LEU A 104 4.13 13.42 -4.63
CA LEU A 104 4.30 14.62 -5.45
C LEU A 104 3.10 14.88 -6.38
N GLY A 105 2.46 13.82 -6.87
CA GLY A 105 1.38 13.91 -7.86
C GLY A 105 -0.02 13.93 -7.27
N LEU A 106 -0.18 13.58 -5.99
CA LEU A 106 -1.46 13.55 -5.31
C LEU A 106 -2.04 14.96 -5.19
N ASP A 107 -3.16 15.19 -5.87
CA ASP A 107 -4.00 16.37 -5.67
C ASP A 107 -5.31 15.97 -4.95
N PRO A 108 -5.43 16.26 -3.64
CA PRO A 108 -6.65 15.98 -2.89
C PRO A 108 -7.90 16.72 -3.42
N SER A 109 -7.71 17.85 -4.12
CA SER A 109 -8.81 18.67 -4.64
C SER A 109 -9.41 18.09 -5.92
N ALA A 110 -8.66 17.30 -6.68
CA ALA A 110 -9.10 16.67 -7.92
C ALA A 110 -10.35 15.79 -7.72
N LEU A 111 -10.43 15.05 -6.59
CA LEU A 111 -11.59 14.23 -6.28
C LEU A 111 -12.85 15.06 -6.03
N ALA A 112 -12.71 16.18 -5.32
CA ALA A 112 -13.83 17.08 -5.07
C ALA A 112 -14.33 17.72 -6.38
N ALA A 113 -13.40 18.16 -7.24
CA ALA A 113 -13.72 18.73 -8.54
C ALA A 113 -14.41 17.70 -9.46
N TRP A 114 -13.90 16.46 -9.53
CA TRP A 114 -14.50 15.38 -10.31
C TRP A 114 -15.93 15.06 -9.84
N ARG A 115 -16.15 14.98 -8.52
CA ARG A 115 -17.49 14.79 -7.93
C ARG A 115 -18.43 15.95 -8.25
N ALA A 116 -17.91 17.16 -8.35
CA ALA A 116 -18.66 18.35 -8.77
C ALA A 116 -18.92 18.43 -10.29
N GLY A 117 -18.47 17.43 -11.07
CA GLY A 117 -18.74 17.35 -12.50
C GLY A 117 -17.61 17.83 -13.40
N ALA A 118 -16.42 18.14 -12.87
CA ALA A 118 -15.27 18.51 -13.69
C ALA A 118 -14.98 17.41 -14.73
N LYS A 119 -14.71 17.86 -15.97
CA LYS A 119 -14.19 17.01 -17.04
C LYS A 119 -12.67 17.06 -17.03
N ASP A 120 -12.05 15.99 -17.51
CA ASP A 120 -10.59 15.85 -17.56
C ASP A 120 -9.91 15.95 -16.18
N ALA A 121 -10.58 15.43 -15.14
CA ALA A 121 -9.99 15.37 -13.80
C ALA A 121 -8.78 14.43 -13.80
N ARG A 122 -7.68 14.87 -13.18
CA ARG A 122 -6.41 14.15 -13.18
C ARG A 122 -6.16 13.53 -11.80
N PHE A 123 -5.81 12.25 -11.80
CA PHE A 123 -5.51 11.51 -10.59
C PHE A 123 -4.14 10.85 -10.74
N VAL A 124 -3.35 10.88 -9.67
CA VAL A 124 -2.15 10.04 -9.54
C VAL A 124 -2.48 8.94 -8.55
N ALA A 125 -2.21 7.70 -8.94
CA ALA A 125 -2.48 6.51 -8.14
C ALA A 125 -1.26 5.61 -8.08
N ARG A 126 -1.05 4.94 -6.96
CA ARG A 126 -0.01 3.91 -6.87
C ARG A 126 -0.43 2.68 -7.68
N ARG A 127 0.53 2.06 -8.34
CA ARG A 127 0.37 0.71 -8.87
C ARG A 127 0.23 -0.28 -7.73
N THR A 128 -0.74 -1.15 -7.91
CA THR A 128 -1.04 -2.26 -6.99
C THR A 128 -0.88 -3.60 -7.67
N TYR A 129 -0.71 -3.62 -9.00
CA TYR A 129 -0.54 -4.83 -9.80
C TYR A 129 -1.69 -5.84 -9.66
N ASP A 130 -2.86 -5.36 -9.24
CA ASP A 130 -4.02 -6.18 -8.87
C ASP A 130 -5.34 -5.56 -9.39
N SER A 131 -6.48 -6.08 -8.92
CA SER A 131 -7.80 -5.63 -9.40
C SER A 131 -8.19 -4.24 -8.91
N ARG A 132 -7.46 -3.59 -7.99
CA ARG A 132 -7.76 -2.21 -7.57
C ARG A 132 -7.56 -1.23 -8.72
N GLU A 133 -6.62 -1.47 -9.62
CA GLU A 133 -6.36 -0.61 -10.79
C GLU A 133 -7.59 -0.56 -11.73
N PRO A 134 -8.07 -1.68 -12.31
CA PRO A 134 -9.26 -1.65 -13.16
C PRO A 134 -10.53 -1.21 -12.41
N LEU A 135 -10.67 -1.54 -11.12
CA LEU A 135 -11.77 -1.06 -10.30
C LEU A 135 -11.75 0.47 -10.14
N LEU A 136 -10.57 1.06 -9.90
CA LEU A 136 -10.39 2.50 -9.84
C LEU A 136 -10.78 3.16 -11.16
N LEU A 137 -10.28 2.64 -12.29
CA LEU A 137 -10.59 3.17 -13.62
C LEU A 137 -12.08 3.11 -13.92
N LYS A 138 -12.73 1.98 -13.59
CA LYS A 138 -14.18 1.82 -13.72
C LYS A 138 -14.94 2.83 -12.86
N SER A 139 -14.51 3.05 -11.61
CA SER A 139 -15.19 3.98 -10.68
C SER A 139 -15.07 5.45 -11.09
N LEU A 140 -13.98 5.80 -11.78
CA LEU A 140 -13.71 7.16 -12.22
C LEU A 140 -14.14 7.43 -13.67
N ASP A 141 -14.53 6.40 -14.40
CA ASP A 141 -14.74 6.43 -15.85
C ASP A 141 -13.54 7.06 -16.56
N ALA A 142 -12.37 6.45 -16.33
CA ALA A 142 -11.08 7.06 -16.63
C ALA A 142 -10.30 6.32 -17.70
N GLN A 143 -9.46 7.09 -18.42
CA GLN A 143 -8.33 6.54 -19.17
C GLN A 143 -7.10 6.48 -18.26
N ALA A 144 -6.20 5.54 -18.53
CA ALA A 144 -5.02 5.33 -17.70
C ALA A 144 -3.71 5.32 -18.47
N TRP A 145 -2.68 5.82 -17.81
CA TRP A 145 -1.29 5.75 -18.23
C TRP A 145 -0.44 5.22 -17.10
N PHE A 146 0.65 4.56 -17.46
CA PHE A 146 1.71 4.19 -16.54
C PHE A 146 2.88 5.17 -16.71
N TYR A 147 3.30 5.75 -15.59
CA TYR A 147 4.46 6.62 -15.50
C TYR A 147 5.65 5.82 -14.94
N ASP A 148 6.51 5.36 -15.85
CA ASP A 148 7.71 4.63 -15.51
C ASP A 148 8.82 5.61 -15.13
N PHE A 149 9.14 5.64 -13.85
CA PHE A 149 10.23 6.42 -13.29
C PHE A 149 11.18 5.47 -12.56
N ASN A 150 12.38 5.31 -13.12
CA ASN A 150 13.43 4.52 -12.49
C ASN A 150 14.40 5.45 -11.73
N PRO A 151 14.30 5.56 -10.39
CA PRO A 151 15.18 6.42 -9.61
C PRO A 151 16.65 5.94 -9.60
N HIS A 152 16.95 4.76 -10.13
CA HIS A 152 18.31 4.22 -10.20
C HIS A 152 18.87 4.19 -11.62
N GLY A 153 18.04 4.44 -12.63
CA GLY A 153 18.43 4.43 -14.03
C GLY A 153 18.73 5.83 -14.54
N ASN A 154 19.71 5.96 -15.43
CA ASN A 154 19.93 7.19 -16.20
C ASN A 154 18.98 7.28 -17.42
N ILE A 155 17.78 6.71 -17.30
CA ILE A 155 16.79 6.63 -18.37
C ILE A 155 15.73 7.70 -18.09
N PRO A 156 15.38 8.56 -19.06
CA PRO A 156 14.28 9.50 -18.89
C PRO A 156 13.00 8.75 -18.52
N ALA A 157 12.22 9.33 -17.61
CA ALA A 157 10.91 8.78 -17.29
C ALA A 157 10.04 8.67 -18.54
N THR A 158 9.28 7.58 -18.65
CA THR A 158 8.45 7.31 -19.82
C THR A 158 6.98 7.17 -19.44
N TRP A 159 6.11 7.53 -20.39
CA TRP A 159 4.68 7.34 -20.27
C TRP A 159 4.27 6.25 -21.25
N SER A 160 3.53 5.26 -20.79
CA SER A 160 2.91 4.26 -21.65
C SER A 160 1.41 4.21 -21.36
N ALA A 161 0.62 3.81 -22.35
CA ALA A 161 -0.78 3.48 -22.10
C ALA A 161 -0.81 2.37 -21.05
N TRP A 162 -1.61 2.54 -20.00
CA TRP A 162 -1.73 1.50 -18.99
C TRP A 162 -2.30 0.24 -19.63
N SER A 163 -1.72 -0.90 -19.27
CA SER A 163 -2.27 -2.20 -19.58
C SER A 163 -2.38 -3.01 -18.28
N PRO A 164 -3.48 -3.78 -18.12
CA PRO A 164 -3.65 -4.60 -16.94
C PRO A 164 -2.48 -5.58 -16.82
N PRO A 165 -1.85 -5.69 -15.63
CA PRO A 165 -0.83 -6.71 -15.36
C PRO A 165 -1.29 -8.10 -15.83
N PRO A 166 -0.38 -8.98 -16.29
CA PRO A 166 -0.73 -10.36 -16.67
C PRO A 166 -1.56 -11.10 -15.62
N GLN A 167 -1.26 -10.88 -14.33
CA GLN A 167 -1.96 -11.44 -13.18
C GLN A 167 -3.42 -10.94 -13.06
N THR A 168 -3.69 -9.75 -13.59
CA THR A 168 -5.03 -9.14 -13.66
C THR A 168 -5.73 -9.39 -14.99
N ARG A 169 -5.13 -10.13 -15.93
CA ARG A 169 -5.85 -10.56 -17.15
C ARG A 169 -7.01 -11.50 -16.83
N GLU A 170 -7.02 -12.06 -15.62
CA GLU A 170 -8.16 -12.75 -15.01
C GLU A 170 -9.16 -11.81 -14.33
N PHE A 171 -9.09 -10.48 -14.52
CA PHE A 171 -10.23 -9.58 -14.30
C PHE A 171 -11.30 -9.86 -15.39
N GLN A 172 -11.73 -11.12 -15.47
CA GLN A 172 -12.95 -11.51 -16.13
C GLN A 172 -14.10 -10.98 -15.28
N ALA A 173 -15.20 -10.59 -15.92
CA ALA A 173 -16.36 -10.04 -15.23
C ALA A 173 -16.82 -11.01 -14.13
N GLY A 174 -16.54 -10.67 -12.87
CA GLY A 174 -16.87 -11.50 -11.71
C GLY A 174 -15.69 -12.01 -10.89
N HIS A 175 -14.44 -11.84 -11.34
CA HIS A 175 -13.25 -12.24 -10.58
C HIS A 175 -12.44 -11.00 -10.17
N VAL A 176 -12.21 -10.85 -8.86
CA VAL A 176 -11.47 -9.71 -8.27
C VAL A 176 -10.41 -10.24 -7.34
N ARG A 177 -9.15 -9.97 -7.63
CA ARG A 177 -7.98 -10.27 -6.80
C ARG A 177 -7.37 -9.00 -6.21
N LEU A 178 -7.17 -8.97 -4.90
CA LEU A 178 -6.67 -7.83 -4.14
C LEU A 178 -5.46 -8.26 -3.29
N GLU A 179 -4.30 -7.70 -3.58
CA GLU A 179 -3.05 -7.91 -2.85
C GLU A 179 -3.13 -7.19 -1.48
N THR A 180 -2.87 -7.88 -0.37
CA THR A 180 -3.28 -7.38 0.96
C THR A 180 -2.28 -6.43 1.61
N GLU A 181 -1.03 -6.40 1.16
CA GLU A 181 -0.03 -5.41 1.54
C GLU A 181 -0.45 -3.99 1.18
N PHE A 182 -1.26 -3.81 0.13
CA PHE A 182 -1.79 -2.50 -0.27
C PHE A 182 -2.92 -2.00 0.63
N ASP A 183 -3.46 -2.83 1.51
CA ASP A 183 -4.38 -2.41 2.58
C ASP A 183 -3.63 -1.95 3.84
N TRP A 184 -2.30 -1.83 3.80
CA TRP A 184 -1.54 -1.30 4.93
C TRP A 184 -1.52 0.24 4.95
N PRO A 185 -1.74 0.88 6.13
CA PRO A 185 -2.17 0.26 7.37
C PRO A 185 -3.67 -0.14 7.30
N PRO A 186 -4.05 -1.29 7.91
CA PRO A 186 -5.45 -1.68 7.98
C PRO A 186 -6.31 -0.60 8.64
N ARG A 187 -7.61 -0.59 8.33
CA ARG A 187 -8.56 0.41 8.87
C ARG A 187 -8.69 0.34 10.40
N GLU A 188 -8.48 -0.84 10.96
CA GLU A 188 -8.53 -1.12 12.38
C GLU A 188 -7.53 -2.26 12.66
N VAL A 189 -6.81 -2.18 13.78
CA VAL A 189 -5.95 -3.26 14.30
C VAL A 189 -6.18 -3.39 15.81
N LEU A 190 -6.45 -4.60 16.29
CA LEU A 190 -6.68 -4.93 17.70
C LEU A 190 -5.90 -6.18 18.12
N GLY A 191 -5.47 -6.25 19.39
CA GLY A 191 -4.86 -7.46 19.97
C GLY A 191 -3.48 -7.84 19.41
N GLY A 192 -2.84 -6.94 18.67
CA GLY A 192 -1.56 -7.20 18.01
C GLY A 192 -1.14 -6.07 17.09
N TRP A 193 -0.28 -6.38 16.14
CA TRP A 193 0.12 -5.46 15.08
C TRP A 193 0.16 -6.18 13.73
N VAL A 194 0.03 -5.38 12.68
CA VAL A 194 -0.03 -5.84 11.31
C VAL A 194 0.90 -4.98 10.45
N HIS A 195 1.72 -5.62 9.63
CA HIS A 195 2.68 -4.92 8.77
C HIS A 195 3.00 -5.72 7.51
N PRO A 196 3.48 -5.08 6.43
CA PRO A 196 3.97 -5.80 5.28
C PRO A 196 5.22 -6.63 5.64
N GLU A 197 5.35 -7.79 5.02
CA GLU A 197 6.47 -8.72 5.18
C GLU A 197 6.82 -9.34 3.83
N TRP A 198 8.06 -9.82 3.68
CA TRP A 198 8.55 -10.58 2.54
C TRP A 198 8.88 -12.03 2.94
N PRO A 199 7.90 -12.95 2.92
CA PRO A 199 8.14 -14.34 3.27
C PRO A 199 9.15 -14.99 2.33
N PRO A 200 9.97 -15.93 2.81
CA PRO A 200 11.00 -16.59 2.00
C PRO A 200 10.44 -17.57 0.95
N GLY A 201 9.12 -17.80 0.91
CA GLY A 201 8.49 -18.75 -0.02
C GLY A 201 8.09 -18.08 -1.34
N ASP A 202 8.39 -18.74 -2.46
CA ASP A 202 7.98 -18.28 -3.80
C ASP A 202 6.45 -18.36 -4.05
N CYS A 203 5.70 -18.92 -3.09
CA CYS A 203 4.25 -19.03 -3.20
C CYS A 203 3.49 -17.74 -2.85
N VAL A 204 4.20 -16.71 -2.36
CA VAL A 204 3.64 -15.40 -2.03
C VAL A 204 3.71 -14.48 -3.25
N SER A 205 2.59 -13.90 -3.69
CA SER A 205 2.63 -13.00 -4.85
C SER A 205 3.38 -11.74 -4.53
N LEU A 206 4.05 -11.23 -5.57
CA LEU A 206 4.94 -10.07 -5.46
C LEU A 206 6.02 -10.21 -4.36
N ARG A 207 6.17 -11.43 -3.81
CA ARG A 207 6.98 -11.77 -2.64
C ARG A 207 6.64 -10.95 -1.40
N GLN A 208 5.42 -10.43 -1.30
CA GLN A 208 5.01 -9.54 -0.23
C GLN A 208 3.59 -9.86 0.23
N GLY A 209 3.32 -9.72 1.51
CA GLY A 209 1.96 -9.82 2.05
C GLY A 209 1.84 -9.16 3.40
N LEU A 210 0.65 -9.25 3.99
CA LEU A 210 0.30 -8.63 5.26
C LEU A 210 0.46 -9.63 6.42
N ARG A 211 1.48 -9.41 7.26
CA ARG A 211 1.80 -10.26 8.42
C ARG A 211 0.99 -9.89 9.65
N PHE A 212 0.42 -10.89 10.32
CA PHE A 212 -0.32 -10.75 11.56
C PHE A 212 0.52 -11.22 12.74
N ARG A 213 0.68 -10.37 13.76
CA ARG A 213 1.41 -10.73 14.99
C ARG A 213 0.61 -10.37 16.23
N ALA A 214 0.27 -11.38 17.02
CA ALA A 214 -0.40 -11.19 18.30
C ALA A 214 0.52 -10.46 19.28
N ALA A 215 -0.07 -9.59 20.10
CA ALA A 215 0.65 -9.02 21.22
C ALA A 215 1.01 -10.16 22.19
N SER A 216 2.30 -10.47 22.32
CA SER A 216 2.75 -11.44 23.32
C SER A 216 2.45 -10.87 24.71
N SER A 217 1.46 -11.43 25.41
CA SER A 217 1.30 -11.15 26.83
C SER A 217 2.39 -11.91 27.59
N PRO A 218 3.28 -11.24 28.35
CA PRO A 218 4.25 -11.93 29.20
C PRO A 218 3.62 -12.60 30.42
N ALA A 219 2.31 -12.50 30.62
CA ALA A 219 1.60 -13.08 31.76
C ALA A 219 0.76 -14.29 31.34
N PRO A 220 0.76 -15.39 32.14
CA PRO A 220 -0.15 -16.51 31.95
C PRO A 220 -1.56 -16.07 32.38
N VAL A 221 -2.22 -15.31 31.50
CA VAL A 221 -3.59 -14.86 31.72
C VAL A 221 -4.49 -15.70 30.84
N THR A 222 -5.29 -16.53 31.50
CA THR A 222 -6.36 -17.34 30.93
C THR A 222 -7.49 -16.43 30.45
N LEU A 223 -7.30 -15.72 29.34
CA LEU A 223 -8.36 -14.97 28.68
C LEU A 223 -8.57 -15.55 27.28
N GLN A 224 -9.69 -16.27 27.16
CA GLN A 224 -10.29 -16.67 25.89
C GLN A 224 -10.42 -15.43 24.98
N GLY A 225 -9.47 -15.23 24.07
CA GLY A 225 -9.53 -14.19 23.04
C GLY A 225 -8.43 -13.11 23.05
N GLN A 226 -7.46 -13.11 23.97
CA GLN A 226 -6.39 -12.09 23.97
C GLN A 226 -5.17 -12.40 23.09
N ASP A 227 -4.99 -13.65 22.65
CA ASP A 227 -3.86 -14.04 21.79
C ASP A 227 -4.18 -13.95 20.29
N ALA A 228 -5.11 -13.07 19.91
CA ALA A 228 -5.56 -12.93 18.54
C ALA A 228 -5.29 -11.53 18.01
N THR A 229 -4.70 -11.44 16.82
CA THR A 229 -4.64 -10.18 16.09
C THR A 229 -5.87 -10.09 15.20
N ARG A 230 -6.62 -9.00 15.35
CA ARG A 230 -7.71 -8.65 14.45
C ARG A 230 -7.32 -7.45 13.60
N ALA A 231 -7.57 -7.51 12.30
CA ALA A 231 -7.47 -6.37 11.40
C ALA A 231 -8.71 -6.24 10.51
N ALA A 232 -9.03 -5.02 10.11
CA ALA A 232 -10.09 -4.72 9.15
C ALA A 232 -9.49 -4.27 7.81
N LEU A 233 -9.66 -5.10 6.77
CA LEU A 233 -9.23 -4.86 5.39
C LEU A 233 -10.43 -4.38 4.54
N GLU A 234 -10.17 -3.61 3.49
CA GLU A 234 -11.22 -3.15 2.58
C GLU A 234 -11.43 -4.16 1.45
N LEU A 235 -12.64 -4.73 1.38
CA LEU A 235 -13.07 -5.49 0.21
C LEU A 235 -13.82 -4.58 -0.74
N VAL A 236 -13.43 -4.61 -2.02
CA VAL A 236 -14.10 -3.87 -3.09
C VAL A 236 -14.42 -4.85 -4.22
N ALA A 237 -15.64 -4.79 -4.74
CA ALA A 237 -16.07 -5.61 -5.87
C ALA A 237 -16.52 -4.76 -7.05
N GLY A 238 -16.55 -5.36 -8.24
CA GLY A 238 -16.98 -4.68 -9.46
C GLY A 238 -18.50 -4.49 -9.60
N ALA A 239 -19.30 -5.28 -8.88
CA ALA A 239 -20.76 -5.27 -8.91
C ALA A 239 -21.31 -5.85 -7.58
N PRO A 240 -22.55 -5.51 -7.17
CA PRO A 240 -23.17 -6.16 -6.02
C PRO A 240 -23.59 -7.59 -6.38
N GLY A 241 -23.70 -8.45 -5.37
CA GLY A 241 -24.16 -9.83 -5.56
C GLY A 241 -23.48 -10.83 -4.63
N ALA A 242 -23.68 -12.10 -4.97
CA ALA A 242 -23.10 -13.23 -4.26
C ALA A 242 -21.69 -13.54 -4.80
N TYR A 243 -20.75 -13.71 -3.87
CA TYR A 243 -19.36 -14.01 -4.13
C TYR A 243 -18.88 -15.20 -3.30
N ARG A 244 -17.95 -15.97 -3.83
CA ARG A 244 -17.03 -16.81 -3.06
C ARG A 244 -15.83 -15.96 -2.70
N LEU A 245 -15.51 -15.86 -1.40
CA LEU A 245 -14.29 -15.19 -0.94
C LEU A 245 -13.22 -16.25 -0.68
N VAL A 246 -12.07 -16.13 -1.34
CA VAL A 246 -10.89 -16.97 -1.12
C VAL A 246 -9.78 -16.09 -0.55
N THR A 247 -9.15 -16.52 0.53
CA THR A 247 -8.01 -15.82 1.13
C THR A 247 -6.78 -16.70 1.04
N HIS A 248 -5.66 -16.15 0.59
CA HIS A 248 -4.43 -16.88 0.36
C HIS A 248 -3.42 -16.56 1.47
N TRP A 249 -2.82 -17.60 2.04
CA TRP A 249 -2.02 -17.49 3.25
C TRP A 249 -0.69 -18.20 3.08
N ALA A 250 0.35 -17.61 3.66
CA ALA A 250 1.68 -18.19 3.78
C ALA A 250 2.09 -18.33 5.25
N ARG A 251 2.76 -19.44 5.57
CA ARG A 251 3.22 -19.74 6.92
C ARG A 251 4.69 -19.38 7.09
N MET A 252 4.99 -18.50 8.04
CA MET A 252 6.37 -18.15 8.39
C MET A 252 7.07 -19.33 9.07
N GLN A 253 8.38 -19.46 8.86
CA GLN A 253 9.18 -20.48 9.53
C GLN A 253 9.11 -20.34 11.06
N GLY A 254 8.88 -21.43 11.78
CA GLY A 254 8.78 -21.44 13.24
C GLY A 254 7.43 -21.00 13.82
N SER A 255 6.47 -20.61 12.99
CA SER A 255 5.09 -20.34 13.45
C SER A 255 4.42 -21.60 14.00
N LEU A 256 3.50 -21.45 14.95
CA LEU A 256 2.65 -22.54 15.44
C LEU A 256 1.41 -22.69 14.55
N PRO A 257 0.75 -23.87 14.53
CA PRO A 257 -0.59 -24.00 13.95
C PRO A 257 -1.53 -22.97 14.57
N GLY A 258 -2.38 -22.35 13.75
CA GLY A 258 -3.35 -21.37 14.20
C GLY A 258 -4.69 -21.53 13.50
N HIS A 259 -5.62 -20.66 13.84
CA HIS A 259 -6.90 -20.53 13.15
C HIS A 259 -7.01 -19.12 12.60
N VAL A 260 -7.72 -19.02 11.48
CA VAL A 260 -8.23 -17.75 10.99
C VAL A 260 -9.74 -17.74 11.12
N ARG A 261 -10.27 -16.60 11.54
CA ARG A 261 -11.67 -16.25 11.44
C ARG A 261 -11.80 -15.08 10.48
N LEU A 262 -12.57 -15.29 9.42
CA LEU A 262 -12.93 -14.29 8.43
C LEU A 262 -14.38 -13.89 8.65
N ARG A 263 -14.64 -12.61 8.82
CA ARG A 263 -15.99 -12.07 8.94
C ARG A 263 -16.18 -10.91 7.96
N VAL A 264 -17.27 -10.96 7.20
CA VAL A 264 -17.68 -9.90 6.29
C VAL A 264 -19.19 -9.73 6.42
N ALA A 265 -19.63 -8.55 6.87
CA ALA A 265 -21.03 -8.31 7.22
C ALA A 265 -21.57 -9.42 8.18
N ASP A 266 -22.60 -10.15 7.74
CA ASP A 266 -23.25 -11.24 8.49
C ASP A 266 -22.69 -12.64 8.16
N SER A 267 -21.74 -12.74 7.23
CA SER A 267 -21.06 -13.99 6.89
C SER A 267 -19.78 -14.16 7.70
N GLU A 268 -19.58 -15.36 8.25
CA GLU A 268 -18.39 -15.71 9.01
C GLU A 268 -17.93 -17.14 8.69
N VAL A 269 -16.61 -17.34 8.59
CA VAL A 269 -15.98 -18.67 8.56
C VAL A 269 -14.79 -18.71 9.50
N THR A 270 -14.63 -19.82 10.21
CA THR A 270 -13.41 -20.12 10.97
C THR A 270 -12.77 -21.37 10.39
N ALA A 271 -11.47 -21.32 10.11
CA ALA A 271 -10.73 -22.42 9.51
C ALA A 271 -9.34 -22.57 10.14
N PRO A 272 -8.82 -23.81 10.24
CA PRO A 272 -7.45 -24.04 10.67
C PRO A 272 -6.46 -23.64 9.57
N LEU A 273 -5.35 -23.00 9.96
CA LEU A 273 -4.20 -22.74 9.09
C LEU A 273 -3.15 -23.84 9.33
N ALA A 274 -3.34 -24.99 8.67
CA ALA A 274 -2.60 -26.23 8.94
C ALA A 274 -1.55 -26.60 7.86
N PHE A 275 -1.11 -25.65 7.04
CA PHE A 275 -0.06 -25.88 6.03
C PHE A 275 1.34 -25.84 6.66
N SER A 276 2.33 -26.49 6.02
CA SER A 276 3.71 -26.55 6.53
C SER A 276 4.41 -25.20 6.38
N ALA A 277 5.51 -24.98 7.13
CA ALA A 277 6.33 -23.77 6.95
C ALA A 277 6.82 -23.66 5.49
N GLY A 278 6.72 -22.47 4.90
CA GLY A 278 7.07 -22.24 3.49
C GLY A 278 6.06 -22.80 2.48
N GLN A 279 4.97 -23.41 2.93
CA GLN A 279 3.82 -23.73 2.08
C GLN A 279 2.78 -22.62 2.16
N CYS A 280 2.01 -22.49 1.09
CA CYS A 280 0.83 -21.63 1.04
C CYS A 280 -0.44 -22.48 1.10
N GLY A 281 -1.51 -21.90 1.62
CA GLY A 281 -2.83 -22.50 1.69
C GLY A 281 -3.92 -21.45 1.48
N ASN A 282 -5.16 -21.90 1.33
CA ASN A 282 -6.29 -21.01 1.19
C ASN A 282 -7.38 -21.30 2.22
N VAL A 283 -8.16 -20.26 2.52
CA VAL A 283 -9.37 -20.36 3.34
C VAL A 283 -10.51 -19.75 2.55
N VAL A 284 -11.59 -20.52 2.41
CA VAL A 284 -12.73 -20.20 1.54
C VAL A 284 -13.95 -19.89 2.40
N LEU A 285 -14.55 -18.73 2.18
CA LEU A 285 -15.90 -18.40 2.60
C LEU A 285 -16.81 -18.65 1.38
N PRO A 286 -17.65 -19.72 1.40
CA PRO A 286 -18.30 -20.23 0.19
C PRO A 286 -19.36 -19.29 -0.37
N LYS A 287 -19.92 -18.41 0.46
CA LYS A 287 -20.94 -17.45 0.06
C LYS A 287 -20.84 -16.17 0.88
N LEU A 288 -20.70 -15.06 0.18
CA LEU A 288 -20.61 -13.70 0.67
C LEU A 288 -21.55 -12.83 -0.16
N GLU A 289 -22.53 -12.20 0.47
CA GLU A 289 -23.38 -11.21 -0.21
C GLU A 289 -22.76 -9.82 -0.04
N LEU A 290 -22.41 -9.16 -1.15
CA LEU A 290 -21.96 -7.78 -1.15
C LEU A 290 -23.12 -6.86 -1.53
N PRO A 291 -23.49 -5.89 -0.67
CA PRO A 291 -24.63 -5.02 -0.90
C PRO A 291 -24.39 -4.09 -2.09
N ALA A 292 -25.47 -3.58 -2.68
CA ALA A 292 -25.39 -2.45 -3.60
C ALA A 292 -24.69 -1.27 -2.93
N ALA A 293 -23.90 -0.54 -3.72
CA ALA A 293 -23.25 0.67 -3.23
C ALA A 293 -24.29 1.71 -2.81
N SER A 294 -24.00 2.46 -1.73
CA SER A 294 -24.92 3.47 -1.18
C SER A 294 -25.14 4.67 -2.10
N SER A 295 -24.31 4.84 -3.13
CA SER A 295 -24.32 5.98 -4.04
C SER A 295 -24.19 5.53 -5.51
N PRO A 296 -24.88 6.18 -6.46
CA PRO A 296 -24.72 5.90 -7.89
C PRO A 296 -23.25 6.03 -8.32
N GLY A 297 -22.74 5.03 -9.05
CA GLY A 297 -21.35 4.99 -9.53
C GLY A 297 -20.31 4.58 -8.49
N ALA A 298 -20.68 4.45 -7.21
CA ALA A 298 -19.79 3.86 -6.21
C ALA A 298 -19.71 2.34 -6.40
N LEU A 299 -18.55 1.77 -6.09
CA LEU A 299 -18.37 0.32 -6.05
C LEU A 299 -18.93 -0.25 -4.74
N PRO A 300 -19.48 -1.47 -4.75
CA PRO A 300 -19.77 -2.25 -3.55
C PRO A 300 -18.51 -2.38 -2.70
N ARG A 301 -18.66 -2.14 -1.39
CA ARG A 301 -17.57 -2.20 -0.43
C ARG A 301 -18.04 -2.88 0.84
N SER A 302 -17.15 -3.65 1.45
CA SER A 302 -17.35 -4.20 2.79
C SER A 302 -16.01 -4.26 3.53
N ALA A 303 -16.07 -4.41 4.86
CA ALA A 303 -14.88 -4.63 5.66
C ALA A 303 -14.69 -6.13 5.88
N LEU A 304 -13.56 -6.68 5.46
CA LEU A 304 -13.11 -8.00 5.86
C LEU A 304 -12.42 -7.88 7.22
N GLN A 305 -13.07 -8.40 8.25
CA GLN A 305 -12.45 -8.61 9.54
C GLN A 305 -11.70 -9.94 9.50
N VAL A 306 -10.38 -9.86 9.59
CA VAL A 306 -9.49 -11.00 9.69
C VAL A 306 -9.05 -11.10 11.14
N THR A 307 -9.29 -12.24 11.78
CA THR A 307 -8.77 -12.53 13.12
C THR A 307 -7.90 -13.77 13.07
N VAL A 308 -6.63 -13.64 13.46
CA VAL A 308 -5.64 -14.73 13.46
C VAL A 308 -5.23 -15.04 14.89
N THR A 309 -5.36 -16.29 15.32
CA THR A 309 -4.99 -16.72 16.67
C THR A 309 -3.56 -17.27 16.72
N GLN A 310 -2.76 -16.81 17.69
CA GLN A 310 -1.49 -17.42 18.14
C GLN A 310 -0.44 -17.74 17.06
N ALA A 311 -0.52 -17.11 15.90
CA ALA A 311 0.28 -17.56 14.79
C ALA A 311 0.76 -16.44 13.88
N ASP A 312 1.93 -16.71 13.33
CA ASP A 312 2.75 -15.81 12.56
C ASP A 312 2.54 -16.13 11.07
N PHE A 313 1.40 -15.68 10.57
CA PHE A 313 0.95 -15.91 9.21
C PHE A 313 0.97 -14.62 8.41
N VAL A 314 1.18 -14.78 7.11
CA VAL A 314 1.08 -13.71 6.12
C VAL A 314 -0.14 -13.97 5.27
N LEU A 315 -1.08 -13.03 5.30
CA LEU A 315 -2.14 -12.96 4.30
C LEU A 315 -1.50 -12.38 3.03
N ASP A 316 -1.70 -13.05 1.92
CA ASP A 316 -1.03 -12.73 0.66
C ASP A 316 -1.97 -11.85 -0.18
N TRP A 317 -2.97 -12.45 -0.80
CA TRP A 317 -4.07 -11.77 -1.45
C TRP A 317 -5.44 -12.32 -1.05
N VAL A 318 -6.49 -11.60 -1.43
CA VAL A 318 -7.88 -12.05 -1.35
C VAL A 318 -8.53 -12.04 -2.73
N GLU A 319 -9.34 -13.06 -3.01
CA GLU A 319 -10.11 -13.20 -4.25
C GLU A 319 -11.61 -13.20 -3.98
N LEU A 320 -12.36 -12.51 -4.82
CA LEU A 320 -13.81 -12.55 -4.87
C LEU A 320 -14.22 -13.12 -6.22
N GLU A 321 -14.93 -14.24 -6.19
CA GLU A 321 -15.43 -14.90 -7.40
C GLU A 321 -16.95 -14.86 -7.40
N ALA A 322 -17.55 -14.24 -8.42
CA ALA A 322 -19.01 -14.15 -8.53
C ALA A 322 -19.63 -15.55 -8.65
N LEU A 323 -20.76 -15.76 -7.96
CA LEU A 323 -21.53 -17.01 -7.94
C LEU A 323 -22.75 -16.97 -8.86
#